data_AF-A0A3N1HIM4-F1
#
_entry.id   AF-A0A3N1HIM4-F1
#
_cell.length_a   1.000
_cell.length_b   1.000
_cell.length_c   1.000
_cell.angle_alpha   90.00
_cell.angle_beta   90.00
_cell.angle_gamma   90.00
#
_symmetry.space_group_name_H-M   'P 1'
#
loop_
_entity.id
_entity.type
_entity.pdbx_description
1 polymer ?
#
loop_
_entity_poly.entity_id
_entity_poly.type
_entity_poly.pdbx_seq_one_letter_code
_entity_poly.pdbx_strand_id
1 'polypeptide(L)'
;MSRALAVLVAVVLCALATTPAHAYAQAFYPTQETGNRGVDVLAAQHLLHHHGRQVTADGIFGSATDAAVRDFQRAKGLTADGVVGPDTWAQLAVTLREGATGPAVRALQVQLNAKRRTSAAVTGTFDAATRGAVVAFQQHAGIGADGVVGPTTWRNLLWHHVHPDLAAGLCDQDPDGNGGANWGTGAAIGQLEAAARTFAATGQGRIPLGDVGFEHGGDIPGHASHEVGLDADLWPIRTDDAQCTAGRITWQSATYDRDATRRLVQAVRAAAPGHVALVFFNDPVLIGEGLTTEYPNHDNHLHVRYCENAHPNSAYDC
;
A
#
# COMPACT_ATOMS: atom_id res chain seq x y z
N MET A 1 -49.14 -52.48 -29.86
CA MET A 1 -48.41 -51.52 -30.70
C MET A 1 -47.98 -50.38 -29.80
N SER A 2 -46.70 -50.37 -29.42
CA SER A 2 -46.05 -49.38 -28.55
C SER A 2 -45.92 -48.03 -29.24
N ARG A 3 -46.09 -46.93 -28.49
CA ARG A 3 -45.24 -45.73 -28.58
C ARG A 3 -45.24 -45.01 -27.23
N ALA A 4 -44.23 -45.27 -26.41
CA ALA A 4 -43.86 -44.39 -25.30
C ALA A 4 -42.87 -43.35 -25.86
N LEU A 5 -43.21 -42.06 -25.72
CA LEU A 5 -42.32 -40.95 -26.04
C LEU A 5 -41.32 -40.79 -24.89
N ALA A 6 -40.04 -41.05 -25.15
CA ALA A 6 -38.97 -40.70 -24.22
C ALA A 6 -38.59 -39.23 -24.43
N VAL A 7 -38.79 -38.40 -23.41
CA VAL A 7 -38.30 -37.02 -23.37
C VAL A 7 -36.83 -37.07 -22.94
N LEU A 8 -35.92 -36.73 -23.86
CA LEU A 8 -34.50 -36.53 -23.56
C LEU A 8 -34.33 -35.13 -22.96
N VAL A 9 -34.08 -35.04 -21.66
CA VAL A 9 -33.62 -33.80 -21.03
C VAL A 9 -32.10 -33.74 -21.21
N ALA A 10 -31.64 -32.93 -22.15
CA ALA A 10 -30.22 -32.60 -22.26
C ALA A 10 -29.84 -31.63 -21.14
N VAL A 11 -29.23 -32.14 -20.08
CA VAL A 11 -28.58 -31.30 -19.06
C VAL A 11 -27.28 -30.79 -19.66
N VAL A 12 -27.29 -29.55 -20.16
CA VAL A 12 -26.06 -28.82 -20.48
C VAL A 12 -25.45 -28.40 -19.16
N LEU A 13 -24.49 -29.19 -18.65
CA LEU A 13 -23.57 -28.71 -17.62
C LEU A 13 -22.70 -27.63 -18.26
N CYS A 14 -23.06 -26.35 -18.05
CA CYS A 14 -22.09 -25.27 -18.15
C CYS A 14 -21.08 -25.47 -17.02
N ALA A 15 -19.98 -26.15 -17.32
CA ALA A 15 -18.79 -26.06 -16.51
C ALA A 15 -18.34 -24.59 -16.60
N LEU A 16 -18.61 -23.81 -15.55
CA LEU A 16 -17.89 -22.57 -15.32
C LEU A 16 -16.42 -22.96 -15.29
N ALA A 17 -15.67 -22.59 -16.33
CA ALA A 17 -14.23 -22.67 -16.32
C ALA A 17 -13.77 -21.74 -15.20
N THR A 18 -13.55 -22.29 -14.00
CA THR A 18 -12.76 -21.61 -12.99
C THR A 18 -11.38 -21.48 -13.58
N THR A 19 -10.99 -20.25 -13.94
CA THR A 19 -9.59 -19.97 -14.19
C THR A 19 -8.83 -20.50 -12.97
N PRO A 20 -7.76 -21.29 -13.16
CA PRO A 20 -6.99 -21.78 -12.03
C PRO A 20 -6.58 -20.58 -11.17
N ALA A 21 -6.58 -20.78 -9.85
CA ALA A 21 -5.87 -19.95 -8.90
C ALA A 21 -4.44 -19.79 -9.41
N HIS A 22 -4.17 -18.70 -10.14
CA HIS A 22 -2.81 -18.34 -10.51
C HIS A 22 -2.35 -17.38 -9.44
N ALA A 23 -1.28 -17.78 -8.76
CA ALA A 23 -0.50 -16.87 -7.92
C ALA A 23 -0.26 -15.58 -8.71
N TYR A 24 -0.23 -14.43 -8.04
CA TYR A 24 0.25 -13.21 -8.68
C TYR A 24 1.69 -13.45 -9.15
N ALA A 25 1.86 -13.74 -10.44
CA ALA A 25 3.14 -14.19 -11.01
C ALA A 25 4.22 -13.11 -10.88
N GLN A 26 3.79 -11.86 -10.66
CA GLN A 26 4.63 -10.69 -10.44
C GLN A 26 4.93 -10.42 -8.96
N ALA A 27 4.43 -11.20 -8.00
CA ALA A 27 4.68 -10.93 -6.59
C ALA A 27 6.17 -11.09 -6.23
N PHE A 28 6.77 -9.98 -5.78
CA PHE A 28 8.15 -9.90 -5.27
C PHE A 28 8.16 -9.28 -3.87
N TYR A 29 9.29 -9.36 -3.17
CA TYR A 29 9.43 -8.70 -1.87
C TYR A 29 9.70 -7.21 -2.06
N PRO A 30 8.84 -6.30 -1.57
CA PRO A 30 9.11 -4.87 -1.64
C PRO A 30 10.32 -4.53 -0.77
N THR A 31 11.17 -3.64 -1.28
CA THR A 31 12.34 -3.15 -0.54
C THR A 31 11.87 -2.27 0.61
N GLN A 32 12.44 -2.42 1.82
CA GLN A 32 12.20 -1.48 2.92
C GLN A 32 13.52 -0.93 3.45
N GLU A 33 13.60 0.38 3.62
CA GLU A 33 14.81 1.08 4.03
C GLU A 33 14.49 2.40 4.76
N THR A 34 15.55 3.09 5.21
CA THR A 34 15.42 4.35 5.94
C THR A 34 14.53 5.35 5.20
N GLY A 35 13.55 5.91 5.92
CA GLY A 35 12.57 6.86 5.39
C GLY A 35 11.23 6.23 5.02
N ASN A 36 11.19 4.92 4.71
CA ASN A 36 9.93 4.21 4.53
C ASN A 36 9.11 4.17 5.82
N ARG A 37 7.81 4.02 5.66
CA ARG A 37 6.87 3.80 6.76
C ARG A 37 5.65 3.02 6.28
N GLY A 38 4.92 2.44 7.21
CA GLY A 38 3.68 1.70 6.92
C GLY A 38 3.71 0.27 7.42
N VAL A 39 2.73 -0.52 6.96
CA VAL A 39 2.51 -1.87 7.48
C VAL A 39 3.64 -2.85 7.14
N ASP A 40 4.33 -2.67 6.02
CA ASP A 40 5.44 -3.53 5.63
C ASP A 40 6.67 -3.31 6.54
N VAL A 41 6.95 -2.06 6.93
CA VAL A 41 7.93 -1.72 7.97
C VAL A 41 7.52 -2.31 9.33
N LEU A 42 6.24 -2.17 9.70
CA LEU A 42 5.72 -2.71 10.96
C LEU A 42 5.89 -4.24 11.04
N ALA A 43 5.64 -4.93 9.92
CA ALA A 43 5.87 -6.37 9.80
C ALA A 43 7.37 -6.70 9.93
N ALA A 44 8.26 -5.96 9.28
CA ALA A 44 9.70 -6.13 9.40
C ALA A 44 10.17 -5.97 10.86
N GLN A 45 9.70 -4.93 11.57
CA GLN A 45 10.02 -4.69 12.99
C GLN A 45 9.55 -5.84 13.90
N HIS A 46 8.36 -6.38 13.67
CA HIS A 46 7.88 -7.57 14.39
C HIS A 46 8.70 -8.83 14.09
N LEU A 47 9.14 -9.03 12.85
CA LEU A 47 10.01 -10.16 12.49
C LEU A 47 11.42 -9.98 13.07
N LEU A 48 11.96 -8.76 13.08
CA LEU A 48 13.22 -8.44 13.76
C LEU A 48 13.16 -8.77 15.25
N HIS A 49 12.05 -8.42 15.92
CA HIS A 49 11.78 -8.86 17.30
C HIS A 49 11.75 -10.37 17.46
N HIS A 50 11.12 -11.10 16.54
CA HIS A 50 11.13 -12.57 16.55
C HIS A 50 12.55 -13.13 16.49
N HIS A 51 13.45 -12.49 15.73
CA HIS A 51 14.87 -12.84 15.65
C HIS A 51 15.75 -12.19 16.75
N GLY A 52 15.12 -11.69 17.83
CA GLY A 52 15.82 -11.20 19.03
C GLY A 52 16.34 -9.77 18.96
N ARG A 53 16.02 -9.00 17.92
CA ARG A 53 16.41 -7.59 17.81
C ARG A 53 15.45 -6.71 18.61
N GLN A 54 15.96 -5.73 19.34
CA GLN A 54 15.14 -4.78 20.09
C GLN A 54 14.87 -3.56 19.20
N VAL A 55 13.63 -3.40 18.71
CA VAL A 55 13.22 -2.27 17.88
C VAL A 55 11.74 -1.98 18.10
N THR A 56 11.36 -0.73 18.37
CA THR A 56 9.94 -0.40 18.49
C THR A 56 9.19 -0.76 17.21
N ALA A 57 8.07 -1.48 17.34
CA ALA A 57 7.19 -1.78 16.22
C ALA A 57 6.19 -0.64 16.04
N ASP A 58 6.63 0.44 15.39
CA ASP A 58 5.87 1.68 15.15
C ASP A 58 5.55 1.94 13.67
N GLY A 59 6.02 1.07 12.77
CA GLY A 59 5.87 1.22 11.33
C GLY A 59 6.72 2.32 10.73
N ILE A 60 7.75 2.83 11.42
CA ILE A 60 8.67 3.87 10.92
C ILE A 60 10.07 3.28 10.75
N PHE A 61 10.61 3.35 9.53
CA PHE A 61 11.96 2.89 9.26
C PHE A 61 12.96 4.01 9.57
N GLY A 62 13.16 4.25 10.88
CA GLY A 62 14.16 5.18 11.39
C GLY A 62 15.51 4.51 11.66
N SER A 63 16.41 5.26 12.28
CA SER A 63 17.78 4.80 12.61
C SER A 63 17.82 3.56 13.50
N ALA A 64 16.85 3.39 14.41
CA ALA A 64 16.74 2.19 15.24
C ALA A 64 16.39 0.94 14.42
N THR A 65 15.50 1.09 13.43
CA THR A 65 15.14 0.00 12.50
C THR A 65 16.31 -0.33 11.59
N ASP A 66 17.01 0.66 11.01
CA ASP A 66 18.24 0.46 10.22
C ASP A 66 19.30 -0.32 11.01
N ALA A 67 19.59 0.11 12.25
CA ALA A 67 20.56 -0.59 13.10
C ALA A 67 20.14 -2.05 13.36
N ALA A 68 18.87 -2.29 13.67
CA ALA A 68 18.34 -3.63 13.91
C ALA A 68 18.43 -4.52 12.65
N VAL A 69 18.17 -3.96 11.46
CA VAL A 69 18.30 -4.66 10.17
C VAL A 69 19.76 -5.03 9.91
N ARG A 70 20.70 -4.08 10.06
CA ARG A 70 22.13 -4.36 9.87
C ARG A 70 22.64 -5.43 10.82
N ASP A 71 22.22 -5.40 12.08
CA ASP A 71 22.58 -6.42 13.07
C ASP A 71 22.00 -7.80 12.73
N PHE A 72 20.76 -7.83 12.25
CA PHE A 72 20.14 -9.05 11.74
C PHE A 72 20.91 -9.60 10.53
N GLN A 73 21.23 -8.75 9.55
CA GLN A 73 21.98 -9.12 8.35
C GLN A 73 23.34 -9.70 8.69
N ARG A 74 24.12 -9.04 9.57
CA ARG A 74 25.41 -9.56 10.07
C ARG A 74 25.26 -10.93 10.70
N ALA A 75 24.25 -11.12 11.54
CA ALA A 75 24.00 -12.40 12.21
C ALA A 75 23.56 -13.52 11.26
N LYS A 76 23.05 -13.18 10.07
CA LYS A 76 22.67 -14.13 9.02
C LYS A 76 23.74 -14.29 7.94
N GLY A 77 24.87 -13.57 8.03
CA GLY A 77 25.93 -13.59 7.02
C GLY A 77 25.56 -12.89 5.71
N LEU A 78 24.60 -11.97 5.74
CA LEU A 78 24.22 -11.11 4.62
C LEU A 78 25.08 -9.83 4.60
N THR A 79 25.09 -9.13 3.47
CA THR A 79 25.60 -7.75 3.40
C THR A 79 24.79 -6.87 4.36
N ALA A 80 25.47 -6.17 5.26
CA ALA A 80 24.84 -5.33 6.29
C ALA A 80 24.54 -3.91 5.77
N ASP A 81 23.78 -3.83 4.67
CA ASP A 81 23.44 -2.59 3.97
C ASP A 81 22.28 -1.80 4.60
N GLY A 82 21.56 -2.38 5.56
CA GLY A 82 20.42 -1.75 6.22
C GLY A 82 19.13 -1.79 5.40
N VAL A 83 19.15 -2.50 4.27
CA VAL A 83 18.03 -2.61 3.34
C VAL A 83 17.35 -3.98 3.50
N VAL A 84 16.06 -3.97 3.76
CA VAL A 84 15.24 -5.19 3.76
C VAL A 84 14.83 -5.52 2.33
N GLY A 85 15.80 -6.02 1.55
CA GLY A 85 15.59 -6.54 0.20
C GLY A 85 15.22 -8.04 0.19
N PRO A 86 15.15 -8.67 -1.00
CA PRO A 86 14.72 -10.07 -1.15
C PRO A 86 15.48 -11.07 -0.28
N ASP A 87 16.80 -10.94 -0.16
CA ASP A 87 17.63 -11.84 0.65
C ASP A 87 17.38 -11.65 2.15
N THR A 88 17.21 -10.40 2.60
CA THR A 88 16.86 -10.09 3.99
C THR A 88 15.46 -10.63 4.33
N TRP A 89 14.47 -10.42 3.45
CA TRP A 89 13.12 -10.95 3.63
C TRP A 89 13.08 -12.47 3.68
N ALA A 90 13.85 -13.16 2.83
CA ALA A 90 13.94 -14.61 2.84
C ALA A 90 14.46 -15.17 4.18
N GLN A 91 15.30 -14.42 4.89
CA GLN A 91 15.81 -14.80 6.22
C GLN A 91 14.90 -14.33 7.37
N LEU A 92 14.20 -13.20 7.21
CA LEU A 92 13.28 -12.65 8.22
C LEU A 92 11.99 -13.47 8.31
N ALA A 93 11.41 -13.80 7.16
CA ALA A 93 10.16 -14.53 7.06
C ALA A 93 10.30 -15.95 7.63
N VAL A 94 9.37 -16.34 8.50
CA VAL A 94 9.34 -17.66 9.12
C VAL A 94 8.07 -18.40 8.76
N THR A 95 8.13 -19.73 8.70
CA THR A 95 6.95 -20.55 8.45
C THR A 95 6.04 -20.55 9.68
N LEU A 96 4.81 -20.06 9.54
CA LEU A 96 3.81 -20.05 10.60
C LEU A 96 2.65 -21.00 10.30
N ARG A 97 2.11 -21.59 11.36
CA ARG A 97 0.93 -22.47 11.32
C ARG A 97 0.13 -22.28 12.62
N GLU A 98 -1.09 -22.80 12.65
CA GLU A 98 -1.93 -22.80 13.84
C GLU A 98 -1.18 -23.36 15.07
N GLY A 99 -1.33 -22.67 16.20
CA GLY A 99 -0.59 -22.92 17.45
C GLY A 99 0.70 -22.11 17.61
N ALA A 100 1.21 -21.47 16.55
CA ALA A 100 2.34 -20.54 16.67
C ALA A 100 1.98 -19.32 17.53
N THR A 101 2.96 -18.76 18.24
CA THR A 101 2.80 -17.55 19.04
C THR A 101 3.98 -16.59 18.89
N GLY A 102 3.78 -15.33 19.30
CA GLY A 102 4.84 -14.33 19.41
C GLY A 102 4.88 -13.29 18.28
N PRO A 103 5.99 -12.53 18.18
CA PRO A 103 6.08 -11.37 17.29
C PRO A 103 5.84 -11.69 15.81
N ALA A 104 6.31 -12.83 15.31
CA ALA A 104 6.07 -13.22 13.91
C ALA A 104 4.59 -13.40 13.58
N VAL A 105 3.77 -13.86 14.54
CA VAL A 105 2.32 -13.93 14.37
C VAL A 105 1.69 -12.53 14.36
N ARG A 106 2.23 -11.60 15.17
CA ARG A 106 1.80 -10.19 15.12
C ARG A 106 2.09 -9.58 13.75
N ALA A 107 3.27 -9.85 13.16
CA ALA A 107 3.61 -9.43 11.80
C ALA A 107 2.60 -9.95 10.77
N LEU A 108 2.19 -11.21 10.87
CA LEU A 108 1.16 -11.80 10.02
C LEU A 108 -0.20 -11.10 10.20
N GLN A 109 -0.63 -10.91 11.44
CA GLN A 109 -1.95 -10.35 11.76
C GLN A 109 -2.06 -8.89 11.30
N VAL A 110 -1.05 -8.05 11.51
CA VAL A 110 -1.07 -6.65 11.02
C VAL A 110 -1.12 -6.60 9.50
N GLN A 111 -0.41 -7.51 8.83
CA GLN A 111 -0.42 -7.58 7.37
C GLN A 111 -1.77 -8.04 6.82
N LEU A 112 -2.35 -9.12 7.37
CA LEU A 112 -3.68 -9.56 6.96
C LEU A 112 -4.73 -8.46 7.15
N ASN A 113 -4.69 -7.76 8.29
CA ASN A 113 -5.59 -6.64 8.57
C ASN A 113 -5.46 -5.52 7.53
N ALA A 114 -4.25 -5.03 7.27
CA ALA A 114 -4.05 -3.93 6.32
C ALA A 114 -4.37 -4.34 4.89
N LYS A 115 -3.83 -5.47 4.43
CA LYS A 115 -3.90 -5.91 3.03
C LYS A 115 -5.30 -6.39 2.65
N ARG A 116 -6.09 -6.89 3.62
CA ARG A 116 -7.46 -7.39 3.40
C ARG A 116 -8.53 -6.53 4.05
N ARG A 117 -8.18 -5.32 4.52
CA ARG A 117 -9.10 -4.34 5.10
C ARG A 117 -9.95 -4.92 6.23
N THR A 118 -9.30 -5.67 7.13
CA THR A 118 -9.94 -6.23 8.33
C THR A 118 -9.35 -5.60 9.59
N SER A 119 -10.08 -5.69 10.70
CA SER A 119 -9.70 -5.13 12.00
C SER A 119 -9.63 -6.19 13.09
N ALA A 120 -9.17 -7.40 12.72
CA ALA A 120 -9.07 -8.51 13.66
C ALA A 120 -8.03 -8.20 14.76
N ALA A 121 -8.21 -8.80 15.95
CA ALA A 121 -7.30 -8.57 17.06
C ALA A 121 -5.88 -9.07 16.74
N VAL A 122 -4.88 -8.22 16.99
CA VAL A 122 -3.45 -8.57 16.87
C VAL A 122 -2.99 -9.20 18.19
N THR A 123 -3.35 -10.46 18.40
CA THR A 123 -3.10 -11.20 19.65
C THR A 123 -1.68 -11.73 19.76
N GLY A 124 -1.01 -11.95 18.63
CA GLY A 124 0.23 -12.72 18.57
C GLY A 124 0.04 -14.22 18.78
N THR A 125 -1.20 -14.72 18.68
CA THR A 125 -1.53 -16.16 18.73
C THR A 125 -2.15 -16.57 17.41
N PHE A 126 -1.58 -17.58 16.75
CA PHE A 126 -2.09 -18.12 15.51
C PHE A 126 -3.18 -19.14 15.85
N ASP A 127 -4.37 -18.63 16.09
CA ASP A 127 -5.58 -19.39 16.39
C ASP A 127 -6.36 -19.78 15.11
N ALA A 128 -7.50 -20.45 15.29
CA ALA A 128 -8.37 -20.85 14.19
C ALA A 128 -8.89 -19.66 13.37
N ALA A 129 -9.10 -18.49 13.99
CA ALA A 129 -9.51 -17.28 13.29
C ALA A 129 -8.38 -16.75 12.38
N THR A 130 -7.15 -16.71 12.89
CA THR A 130 -5.95 -16.37 12.12
C THR A 130 -5.74 -17.37 10.98
N ARG A 131 -5.94 -18.68 11.22
CA ARG A 131 -5.89 -19.70 10.15
C ARG A 131 -6.94 -19.44 9.06
N GLY A 132 -8.17 -19.12 9.44
CA GLY A 132 -9.23 -18.76 8.51
C GLY A 132 -8.85 -17.55 7.64
N ALA A 133 -8.27 -16.51 8.24
CA ALA A 133 -7.79 -15.33 7.52
C ALA A 133 -6.64 -15.65 6.54
N VAL A 134 -5.70 -16.53 6.93
CA VAL A 134 -4.64 -17.00 6.04
C VAL A 134 -5.20 -17.77 4.84
N VAL A 135 -6.12 -18.71 5.07
CA VAL A 135 -6.77 -19.47 3.99
C VAL A 135 -7.51 -18.52 3.05
N ALA A 136 -8.27 -17.56 3.58
CA ALA A 136 -8.98 -16.57 2.79
C ALA A 136 -8.04 -15.66 1.97
N PHE A 137 -6.88 -15.29 2.52
CA PHE A 137 -5.84 -14.59 1.78
C PHE A 137 -5.25 -15.46 0.68
N GLN A 138 -4.88 -16.71 0.98
CA GLN A 138 -4.29 -17.62 0.00
C GLN A 138 -5.24 -17.87 -1.19
N GLN A 139 -6.54 -18.06 -0.92
CA GLN A 139 -7.58 -18.17 -1.95
C GLN A 139 -7.68 -16.90 -2.80
N HIS A 140 -7.71 -15.73 -2.16
CA HIS A 140 -7.75 -14.44 -2.84
C HIS A 140 -6.52 -14.24 -3.73
N ALA A 141 -5.33 -14.59 -3.24
CA ALA A 141 -4.08 -14.45 -3.97
C ALA A 141 -3.83 -15.54 -5.02
N GLY A 142 -4.78 -16.48 -5.20
CA GLY A 142 -4.63 -17.56 -6.16
C GLY A 142 -3.48 -18.53 -5.84
N ILE A 143 -3.07 -18.65 -4.57
CA ILE A 143 -2.02 -19.58 -4.12
C ILE A 143 -2.62 -20.78 -3.37
N GLY A 144 -1.82 -21.82 -3.12
CA GLY A 144 -2.25 -22.98 -2.33
C GLY A 144 -2.83 -22.57 -0.97
N ALA A 145 -4.08 -22.93 -0.71
CA ALA A 145 -4.86 -22.49 0.46
C ALA A 145 -4.81 -23.49 1.63
N ASP A 146 -3.60 -23.82 2.09
CA ASP A 146 -3.34 -24.81 3.15
C ASP A 146 -3.46 -24.26 4.58
N GLY A 147 -3.55 -22.94 4.74
CA GLY A 147 -3.55 -22.26 6.03
C GLY A 147 -2.17 -22.16 6.69
N VAL A 148 -1.10 -22.43 5.95
CA VAL A 148 0.30 -22.33 6.40
C VAL A 148 0.95 -21.12 5.73
N VAL A 149 1.56 -20.24 6.53
CA VAL A 149 2.23 -19.05 6.01
C VAL A 149 3.69 -19.39 5.74
N GLY A 150 3.97 -19.87 4.53
CA GLY A 150 5.32 -20.10 4.02
C GLY A 150 5.86 -18.94 3.16
N PRO A 151 7.02 -19.10 2.51
CA PRO A 151 7.64 -18.06 1.67
C PRO A 151 6.72 -17.51 0.58
N THR A 152 5.94 -18.36 -0.07
CA THR A 152 4.96 -17.94 -1.10
C THR A 152 3.87 -17.05 -0.52
N THR A 153 3.32 -17.39 0.65
CA THR A 153 2.29 -16.57 1.31
C THR A 153 2.87 -15.25 1.78
N TRP A 154 4.06 -15.24 2.40
CA TRP A 154 4.73 -13.99 2.81
C TRP A 154 4.97 -13.05 1.63
N ARG A 155 5.53 -13.56 0.52
CA ARG A 155 5.83 -12.74 -0.65
C ARG A 155 4.56 -12.12 -1.25
N ASN A 156 3.51 -12.91 -1.43
CA ASN A 156 2.23 -12.40 -1.94
C ASN A 156 1.59 -11.39 -0.97
N LEU A 157 1.67 -11.64 0.34
CA LEU A 157 1.06 -10.77 1.35
C LEU A 157 1.77 -9.42 1.45
N LEU A 158 3.10 -9.40 1.38
CA LEU A 158 3.90 -8.17 1.37
C LEU A 158 3.68 -7.37 0.06
N TRP A 159 3.68 -8.06 -1.08
CA TRP A 159 3.49 -7.43 -2.39
C TRP A 159 2.09 -6.83 -2.59
N HIS A 160 1.05 -7.47 -2.04
CA HIS A 160 -0.33 -7.01 -2.21
C HIS A 160 -0.49 -5.55 -1.76
N HIS A 161 -1.22 -4.75 -2.54
CA HIS A 161 -1.40 -3.34 -2.20
C HIS A 161 -2.30 -3.18 -0.96
N VAL A 162 -2.22 -2.01 -0.34
CA VAL A 162 -3.00 -1.61 0.82
C VAL A 162 -3.99 -0.54 0.36
N HIS A 163 -5.20 -0.58 0.89
CA HIS A 163 -6.14 0.52 0.76
C HIS A 163 -5.89 1.52 1.89
N PRO A 164 -5.72 2.84 1.61
CA PRO A 164 -5.50 3.83 2.65
C PRO A 164 -6.61 3.83 3.70
N ASP A 165 -6.22 3.99 4.97
CA ASP A 165 -7.15 4.29 6.05
C ASP A 165 -7.67 5.72 5.90
N LEU A 166 -8.92 5.85 5.44
CA LEU A 166 -9.53 7.17 5.27
C LEU A 166 -9.67 7.93 6.60
N ALA A 167 -9.69 7.23 7.74
CA ALA A 167 -9.69 7.86 9.04
C ALA A 167 -8.35 8.57 9.39
N ALA A 168 -7.28 8.35 8.61
CA ALA A 168 -5.99 9.04 8.75
C ALA A 168 -6.03 10.53 8.36
N GLY A 169 -7.22 11.10 8.11
CA GLY A 169 -7.38 12.47 7.64
C GLY A 169 -7.53 12.56 6.13
N LEU A 170 -8.00 11.49 5.47
CA LEU A 170 -8.28 11.45 4.05
C LEU A 170 -9.80 11.43 3.79
N CYS A 171 -10.20 11.79 2.58
CA CYS A 171 -11.53 11.46 2.08
C CYS A 171 -11.43 11.01 0.63
N ASP A 172 -12.15 9.94 0.33
CA ASP A 172 -12.21 9.38 -1.02
C ASP A 172 -12.97 10.33 -1.95
N GLN A 173 -12.30 10.75 -3.01
CA GLN A 173 -12.76 11.69 -4.00
C GLN A 173 -12.25 11.21 -5.36
N ASP A 174 -13.02 10.32 -6.00
CA ASP A 174 -12.79 9.80 -7.34
C ASP A 174 -13.58 10.65 -8.36
N PRO A 175 -12.98 11.67 -9.00
CA PRO A 175 -13.68 12.50 -9.95
C PRO A 175 -13.81 11.84 -11.32
N ASP A 176 -12.98 10.83 -11.60
CA ASP A 176 -12.78 10.27 -12.94
C ASP A 176 -13.53 8.93 -13.09
N GLY A 177 -14.13 8.42 -12.01
CA GLY A 177 -15.04 7.27 -11.99
C GLY A 177 -14.31 5.94 -12.03
N ASN A 178 -13.05 5.91 -11.61
CA ASN A 178 -12.18 4.74 -11.65
C ASN A 178 -12.44 3.74 -10.51
N GLY A 179 -13.34 4.05 -9.57
CA GLY A 179 -14.22 3.16 -8.77
C GLY A 179 -13.56 2.07 -7.91
N GLY A 180 -12.24 1.98 -7.91
CA GLY A 180 -11.47 0.90 -7.28
C GLY A 180 -9.96 1.12 -7.35
N ALA A 181 -9.51 2.29 -7.80
CA ALA A 181 -8.10 2.64 -7.95
C ALA A 181 -7.50 3.27 -6.68
N ASN A 182 -7.91 2.83 -5.48
CA ASN A 182 -7.44 3.40 -4.21
C ASN A 182 -6.49 2.44 -3.48
N TRP A 183 -5.54 1.84 -4.19
CA TRP A 183 -4.61 0.87 -3.65
C TRP A 183 -3.18 1.19 -4.05
N GLY A 184 -2.29 1.20 -3.06
CA GLY A 184 -0.86 1.45 -3.27
C GLY A 184 0.03 0.48 -2.49
N THR A 185 1.33 0.57 -2.70
CA THR A 185 2.30 -0.20 -1.91
C THR A 185 2.17 0.17 -0.42
N GLY A 186 2.58 -0.72 0.48
CA GLY A 186 2.55 -0.41 1.92
C GLY A 186 3.38 0.82 2.28
N ALA A 187 4.46 1.07 1.54
CA ALA A 187 5.29 2.26 1.68
C ALA A 187 4.58 3.54 1.20
N ALA A 188 4.04 3.57 -0.02
CA ALA A 188 3.32 4.74 -0.54
C ALA A 188 2.13 5.12 0.36
N ILE A 189 1.30 4.13 0.72
CA ILE A 189 0.13 4.36 1.59
C ILE A 189 0.54 4.78 3.00
N GLY A 190 1.54 4.13 3.61
CA GLY A 190 2.02 4.53 4.93
C GLY A 190 2.55 5.97 4.96
N GLN A 191 3.22 6.39 3.89
CA GLN A 191 3.71 7.77 3.70
C GLN A 191 2.56 8.76 3.52
N LEU A 192 1.60 8.45 2.65
CA LEU A 192 0.40 9.25 2.43
C LEU A 192 -0.40 9.44 3.72
N GLU A 193 -0.66 8.37 4.46
CA GLU A 193 -1.42 8.44 5.71
C GLU A 193 -0.68 9.24 6.80
N ALA A 194 0.65 9.20 6.84
CA ALA A 194 1.41 10.01 7.78
C ALA A 194 1.38 11.50 7.40
N ALA A 195 1.42 11.82 6.10
CA ALA A 195 1.20 13.17 5.60
C ALA A 195 -0.21 13.66 5.97
N ALA A 196 -1.22 12.81 5.77
CA ALA A 196 -2.62 13.12 6.09
C ALA A 196 -2.84 13.41 7.57
N ARG A 197 -2.29 12.59 8.47
CA ARG A 197 -2.37 12.84 9.92
C ARG A 197 -1.72 14.17 10.31
N THR A 198 -0.56 14.46 9.73
CA THR A 198 0.17 15.72 9.99
C THR A 198 -0.60 16.93 9.47
N PHE A 199 -1.16 16.82 8.26
CA PHE A 199 -1.92 17.88 7.63
C PHE A 199 -3.24 18.14 8.37
N ALA A 200 -3.99 17.10 8.73
CA ALA A 200 -5.23 17.23 9.49
C ALA A 200 -5.01 17.91 10.86
N ALA A 201 -3.86 17.71 11.48
CA ALA A 201 -3.49 18.38 12.74
C ALA A 201 -3.31 19.90 12.61
N THR A 202 -3.21 20.45 11.40
CA THR A 202 -3.17 21.90 11.16
C THR A 202 -4.55 22.58 11.26
N GLY A 203 -5.64 21.80 11.29
CA GLY A 203 -7.01 22.31 11.29
C GLY A 203 -7.60 22.60 9.91
N GLN A 204 -6.86 22.37 8.81
CA GLN A 204 -7.32 22.59 7.42
C GLN A 204 -8.18 21.45 6.84
N GLY A 205 -8.76 20.63 7.72
CA GLY A 205 -9.60 19.50 7.32
C GLY A 205 -8.82 18.31 6.76
N ARG A 206 -9.53 17.47 6.01
CA ARG A 206 -9.01 16.22 5.42
C ARG A 206 -8.43 16.48 4.03
N ILE A 207 -7.57 15.58 3.56
CA ILE A 207 -7.04 15.61 2.19
C ILE A 207 -7.98 14.80 1.27
N PRO A 208 -8.47 15.39 0.17
CA PRO A 208 -9.21 14.68 -0.86
C PRO A 208 -8.24 13.80 -1.68
N LEU A 209 -8.41 12.49 -1.57
CA LEU A 209 -7.62 11.48 -2.28
C LEU A 209 -8.38 11.07 -3.55
N GLY A 210 -7.72 11.22 -4.71
CA GLY A 210 -8.13 10.65 -5.98
C GLY A 210 -7.44 9.31 -6.24
N ASP A 211 -7.07 9.08 -7.50
CA ASP A 211 -6.52 7.79 -7.94
C ASP A 211 -5.13 7.49 -7.34
N VAL A 212 -4.90 6.23 -7.01
CA VAL A 212 -3.63 5.68 -6.52
C VAL A 212 -3.16 4.54 -7.43
N GLY A 213 -3.99 3.51 -7.57
CA GLY A 213 -3.65 2.24 -8.20
C GLY A 213 -4.74 1.20 -7.96
N PHE A 214 -4.87 0.20 -8.85
CA PHE A 214 -5.71 -0.96 -8.57
C PHE A 214 -5.06 -1.88 -7.52
N GLU A 215 -5.85 -2.77 -6.89
CA GLU A 215 -5.43 -3.68 -5.80
C GLU A 215 -4.17 -4.51 -6.12
N HIS A 216 -3.88 -4.72 -7.41
CA HIS A 216 -2.72 -5.47 -7.89
C HIS A 216 -1.94 -4.71 -8.98
N GLY A 217 -2.12 -3.39 -9.05
CA GLY A 217 -1.58 -2.55 -10.11
C GLY A 217 -2.27 -2.76 -11.46
N GLY A 218 -1.61 -2.30 -12.53
CA GLY A 218 -2.11 -2.31 -13.90
C GLY A 218 -2.59 -0.94 -14.38
N ASP A 219 -2.79 -0.84 -15.70
CA ASP A 219 -3.18 0.38 -16.40
C ASP A 219 -4.51 0.95 -15.88
N ILE A 220 -4.49 2.22 -15.46
CA ILE A 220 -5.70 2.99 -15.16
C ILE A 220 -6.05 3.81 -16.41
N PRO A 221 -7.24 3.63 -17.01
CA PRO A 221 -7.65 4.42 -18.15
C PRO A 221 -7.47 5.93 -17.92
N GLY A 222 -6.77 6.59 -18.84
CA GLY A 222 -6.51 8.03 -18.77
C GLY A 222 -5.23 8.43 -18.02
N HIS A 223 -4.49 7.48 -17.45
CA HIS A 223 -3.25 7.73 -16.73
C HIS A 223 -2.04 7.19 -17.51
N ALA A 224 -0.89 7.85 -17.38
CA ALA A 224 0.38 7.38 -17.93
C ALA A 224 1.24 6.64 -16.88
N SER A 225 0.77 6.57 -15.63
CA SER A 225 1.40 5.91 -14.48
C SER A 225 0.31 5.34 -13.56
N HIS A 226 0.52 5.24 -12.24
CA HIS A 226 -0.38 4.58 -11.27
C HIS A 226 -0.42 3.04 -11.37
N GLU A 227 0.40 2.45 -12.24
CA GLU A 227 0.35 1.02 -12.52
C GLU A 227 0.95 0.15 -11.40
N VAL A 228 1.77 0.73 -10.53
CA VAL A 228 2.56 -0.03 -9.53
C VAL A 228 2.31 0.42 -8.09
N GLY A 229 1.27 1.24 -7.86
CA GLY A 229 0.86 1.66 -6.52
C GLY A 229 1.83 2.61 -5.81
N LEU A 230 2.70 3.30 -6.56
CA LEU A 230 3.64 4.32 -6.07
C LEU A 230 3.25 5.75 -6.47
N ASP A 231 2.10 5.93 -7.12
CA ASP A 231 1.56 7.24 -7.45
C ASP A 231 0.27 7.49 -6.66
N ALA A 232 -0.03 8.75 -6.34
CA ALA A 232 -1.29 9.14 -5.71
C ALA A 232 -1.68 10.56 -6.13
N ASP A 233 -2.93 10.73 -6.54
CA ASP A 233 -3.50 12.03 -6.85
C ASP A 233 -4.23 12.60 -5.64
N LEU A 234 -3.92 13.85 -5.31
CA LEU A 234 -4.55 14.60 -4.22
C LEU A 234 -5.19 15.85 -4.79
N TRP A 235 -6.41 16.22 -4.39
CA TRP A 235 -6.95 17.50 -4.88
C TRP A 235 -6.35 18.68 -4.10
N PRO A 236 -6.17 19.86 -4.74
CA PRO A 236 -5.82 21.09 -4.06
C PRO A 236 -6.82 21.46 -2.96
N ILE A 237 -6.33 22.10 -1.91
CA ILE A 237 -7.11 22.41 -0.72
C ILE A 237 -7.99 23.64 -0.96
N ARG A 238 -9.19 23.59 -0.38
CA ARG A 238 -10.20 24.66 -0.50
C ARG A 238 -10.16 25.59 0.69
N THR A 239 -10.55 26.84 0.49
CA THR A 239 -10.69 27.86 1.55
C THR A 239 -11.95 27.69 2.41
N ASP A 240 -12.88 26.84 2.00
CA ASP A 240 -14.23 26.71 2.58
C ASP A 240 -14.45 25.37 3.31
N ASP A 241 -13.38 24.60 3.53
CA ASP A 241 -13.37 23.29 4.19
C ASP A 241 -14.26 22.20 3.51
N ALA A 242 -14.77 22.48 2.31
CA ALA A 242 -15.69 21.60 1.60
C ALA A 242 -14.98 20.55 0.71
N GLN A 243 -13.67 20.30 0.89
CA GLN A 243 -12.90 19.44 -0.02
C GLN A 243 -13.37 17.97 -0.07
N CYS A 244 -14.18 17.51 0.89
CA CYS A 244 -14.74 16.16 0.90
C CYS A 244 -16.21 16.08 0.45
N THR A 245 -16.82 17.19 0.06
CA THR A 245 -18.26 17.27 -0.26
C THR A 245 -18.54 18.10 -1.52
N ALA A 246 -17.64 19.02 -1.88
CA ALA A 246 -17.70 19.81 -3.09
C ALA A 246 -16.84 19.21 -4.21
N GLY A 247 -17.06 19.67 -5.44
CA GLY A 247 -16.30 19.22 -6.60
C GLY A 247 -14.85 19.73 -6.63
N ARG A 248 -14.04 19.06 -7.45
CA ARG A 248 -12.63 19.36 -7.76
C ARG A 248 -12.47 20.81 -8.21
N ILE A 249 -11.40 21.47 -7.74
CA ILE A 249 -11.05 22.86 -8.08
C ILE A 249 -9.71 22.91 -8.80
N THR A 250 -9.42 24.06 -9.41
CA THR A 250 -8.10 24.37 -9.99
C THR A 250 -7.36 25.42 -9.17
N TRP A 251 -6.05 25.61 -9.41
CA TRP A 251 -5.28 26.70 -8.78
C TRP A 251 -5.80 28.12 -9.13
N GLN A 252 -6.64 28.25 -10.16
CA GLN A 252 -7.28 29.50 -10.56
C GLN A 252 -8.64 29.74 -9.89
N SER A 253 -9.16 28.74 -9.17
CA SER A 253 -10.49 28.82 -8.55
C SER A 253 -10.49 29.81 -7.40
N ALA A 254 -11.58 30.57 -7.24
CA ALA A 254 -11.71 31.54 -6.14
C ALA A 254 -11.68 30.89 -4.75
N THR A 255 -12.04 29.60 -4.66
CA THR A 255 -12.01 28.80 -3.43
C THR A 255 -10.69 28.04 -3.23
N TYR A 256 -9.66 28.30 -4.02
CA TYR A 256 -8.35 27.65 -3.90
C TYR A 256 -7.54 28.25 -2.74
N ASP A 257 -7.18 27.42 -1.76
CA ASP A 257 -6.25 27.78 -0.69
C ASP A 257 -4.83 27.35 -1.06
N ARG A 258 -4.09 28.31 -1.62
CA ARG A 258 -2.67 28.13 -1.97
C ARG A 258 -1.81 27.82 -0.76
N ASP A 259 -2.03 28.48 0.36
CA ASP A 259 -1.20 28.33 1.55
C ASP A 259 -1.42 26.97 2.21
N ALA A 260 -2.66 26.47 2.23
CA ALA A 260 -2.96 25.13 2.69
C ALA A 260 -2.42 24.06 1.72
N THR A 261 -2.53 24.28 0.41
CA THR A 261 -1.95 23.38 -0.59
C THR A 261 -0.42 23.32 -0.50
N ARG A 262 0.23 24.47 -0.23
CA ARG A 262 1.67 24.51 0.09
C ARG A 262 2.01 23.63 1.29
N ARG A 263 1.26 23.76 2.39
CA ARG A 263 1.43 22.94 3.59
C ARG A 263 1.19 21.46 3.35
N LEU A 264 0.24 21.11 2.48
CA LEU A 264 0.02 19.74 2.04
C LEU A 264 1.27 19.16 1.34
N VAL A 265 1.83 19.85 0.35
CA VAL A 265 3.04 19.38 -0.36
C VAL A 265 4.22 19.22 0.62
N GLN A 266 4.38 20.15 1.55
CA GLN A 266 5.41 20.06 2.60
C GLN A 266 5.19 18.85 3.53
N ALA A 267 3.94 18.58 3.92
CA ALA A 267 3.60 17.42 4.74
C ALA A 267 3.87 16.10 4.00
N VAL A 268 3.55 16.01 2.70
CA VAL A 268 3.87 14.86 1.85
C VAL A 268 5.37 14.58 1.82
N ARG A 269 6.20 15.59 1.54
CA ARG A 269 7.66 15.42 1.51
C ARG A 269 8.26 15.09 2.88
N ALA A 270 7.77 15.73 3.95
CA ALA A 270 8.22 15.43 5.31
C ALA A 270 7.84 14.01 5.78
N ALA A 271 6.72 13.48 5.26
CA ALA A 271 6.28 12.11 5.53
C ALA A 271 7.01 11.05 4.67
N ALA A 272 7.85 11.44 3.71
CA ALA A 272 8.55 10.51 2.83
C ALA A 272 9.98 11.01 2.55
N PRO A 273 10.81 11.17 3.60
CA PRO A 273 12.14 11.74 3.45
C PRO A 273 12.99 10.84 2.54
N GLY A 274 13.39 11.39 1.38
CA GLY A 274 14.14 10.66 0.35
C GLY A 274 13.29 9.80 -0.58
N HIS A 275 11.95 9.81 -0.45
CA HIS A 275 11.05 8.88 -1.15
C HIS A 275 9.93 9.57 -1.94
N VAL A 276 10.11 10.85 -2.29
CA VAL A 276 9.21 11.60 -3.21
C VAL A 276 10.02 12.07 -4.41
N ALA A 277 9.87 11.37 -5.53
CA ALA A 277 10.56 11.70 -6.77
C ALA A 277 10.06 13.03 -7.36
N LEU A 278 8.73 13.22 -7.41
CA LEU A 278 8.13 14.42 -7.96
C LEU A 278 6.73 14.69 -7.39
N VAL A 279 6.30 15.93 -7.57
CA VAL A 279 4.91 16.36 -7.34
C VAL A 279 4.52 17.25 -8.51
N PHE A 280 3.59 16.82 -9.37
CA PHE A 280 3.07 17.69 -10.43
C PHE A 280 1.88 18.49 -9.94
N PHE A 281 1.90 19.80 -10.17
CA PHE A 281 0.76 20.70 -9.96
C PHE A 281 1.09 22.09 -10.52
N ASN A 282 0.18 22.66 -11.32
CA ASN A 282 0.46 23.80 -12.19
C ASN A 282 0.26 25.19 -11.55
N ASP A 283 0.21 25.29 -10.22
CA ASP A 283 0.22 26.60 -9.57
C ASP A 283 1.59 27.29 -9.74
N PRO A 284 1.68 28.42 -10.48
CA PRO A 284 2.96 29.06 -10.79
C PRO A 284 3.73 29.52 -9.54
N VAL A 285 3.04 29.78 -8.42
CA VAL A 285 3.70 30.17 -7.17
C VAL A 285 4.41 28.97 -6.53
N LEU A 286 3.76 27.81 -6.44
CA LEU A 286 4.36 26.61 -5.85
C LEU A 286 5.50 26.05 -6.73
N ILE A 287 5.39 26.23 -8.05
CA ILE A 287 6.49 25.95 -8.99
C ILE A 287 7.67 26.89 -8.73
N GLY A 288 7.42 28.20 -8.61
CA GLY A 288 8.48 29.18 -8.32
C GLY A 288 9.19 28.96 -6.98
N GLU A 289 8.53 28.31 -6.03
CA GLU A 289 9.08 27.88 -4.74
C GLU A 289 9.83 26.53 -4.80
N GLY A 290 9.78 25.83 -5.93
CA GLY A 290 10.39 24.51 -6.10
C GLY A 290 9.65 23.37 -5.39
N LEU A 291 8.39 23.58 -5.01
CA LEU A 291 7.59 22.56 -4.32
C LEU A 291 6.94 21.56 -5.28
N THR A 292 6.50 22.05 -6.44
CA THR A 292 5.82 21.28 -7.49
C THR A 292 6.48 21.52 -8.84
N THR A 293 6.15 20.68 -9.82
CA THR A 293 6.63 20.76 -11.21
C THR A 293 5.44 20.87 -12.15
N GLU A 294 5.57 21.64 -13.23
CA GLU A 294 4.55 21.76 -14.26
C GLU A 294 4.45 20.47 -15.07
N TYR A 295 3.22 20.01 -15.32
CA TYR A 295 2.93 18.95 -16.27
C TYR A 295 1.54 19.16 -16.90
N PRO A 296 1.33 18.87 -18.19
CA PRO A 296 0.02 19.06 -18.83
C PRO A 296 -1.13 18.42 -18.03
N ASN A 297 -2.26 19.14 -17.94
CA ASN A 297 -3.50 18.72 -17.26
C ASN A 297 -3.46 18.60 -15.73
N HIS A 298 -2.42 19.10 -15.05
CA HIS A 298 -2.30 19.08 -13.58
C HIS A 298 -2.68 20.41 -12.91
N ASP A 299 -3.69 21.10 -13.46
CA ASP A 299 -4.20 22.36 -12.87
C ASP A 299 -5.12 22.13 -11.66
N ASN A 300 -5.63 20.89 -11.51
CA ASN A 300 -6.75 20.56 -10.63
C ASN A 300 -6.48 19.39 -9.66
N HIS A 301 -5.27 18.83 -9.67
CA HIS A 301 -4.82 17.79 -8.75
C HIS A 301 -3.30 17.83 -8.63
N LEU A 302 -2.79 17.40 -7.48
CA LEU A 302 -1.39 17.14 -7.23
C LEU A 302 -1.14 15.66 -7.51
N HIS A 303 -0.31 15.37 -8.50
CA HIS A 303 0.16 14.00 -8.74
C HIS A 303 1.45 13.78 -7.97
N VAL A 304 1.39 12.97 -6.92
CA VAL A 304 2.54 12.61 -6.08
C VAL A 304 3.10 11.28 -6.54
N ARG A 305 4.37 11.27 -6.96
CA ARG A 305 5.10 10.03 -7.19
C ARG A 305 6.07 9.75 -6.07
N TYR A 306 5.84 8.64 -5.38
CA TYR A 306 6.80 8.05 -4.47
C TYR A 306 7.87 7.26 -5.26
N CYS A 307 9.03 7.09 -4.66
CA CYS A 307 10.13 6.32 -5.23
C CYS A 307 10.69 5.34 -4.21
N GLU A 308 11.50 4.40 -4.69
CA GLU A 308 12.27 3.46 -3.88
C GLU A 308 13.72 3.44 -4.43
N ASN A 309 14.74 3.25 -3.59
CA ASN A 309 16.13 3.20 -4.10
C ASN A 309 16.41 1.99 -5.01
N ALA A 310 15.56 0.96 -4.95
CA ALA A 310 15.69 -0.25 -5.74
C ALA A 310 14.31 -0.75 -6.19
N HIS A 311 13.81 -0.15 -7.28
CA HIS A 311 12.59 -0.58 -7.95
C HIS A 311 12.88 -1.21 -9.33
N PRO A 312 12.17 -2.26 -9.78
CA PRO A 312 12.40 -2.86 -11.10
C PRO A 312 12.09 -1.93 -12.28
N ASN A 313 11.24 -0.93 -12.06
CA ASN A 313 10.91 0.11 -13.04
C ASN A 313 11.61 1.41 -12.64
N SER A 314 12.55 1.86 -13.46
CA SER A 314 13.41 3.03 -13.21
C SER A 314 12.65 4.35 -13.18
N ALA A 315 11.38 4.39 -13.58
CA ALA A 315 10.52 5.57 -13.39
C ALA A 315 10.23 5.88 -11.91
N TYR A 316 10.54 4.95 -11.01
CA TYR A 316 10.33 5.02 -9.57
C TYR A 316 11.64 4.92 -8.77
N ASP A 317 12.78 5.13 -9.42
CA ASP A 317 14.06 5.24 -8.73
C ASP A 317 14.14 6.62 -8.03
N CYS A 318 14.63 6.60 -6.78
CA CYS A 318 15.17 7.80 -6.15
C CYS A 318 16.61 8.06 -6.64
#